data_AF-A0A2U1D5X7-F1
#
_entry.id   AF-A0A2U1D5X7-F1
#
_cell.length_a   1.000
_cell.length_b   1.000
_cell.length_c   1.000
_cell.angle_alpha   90.00
_cell.angle_beta   90.00
_cell.angle_gamma   90.00
#
_symmetry.space_group_name_H-M   'P 1'
#
loop_
_entity.id
_entity.type
_entity.pdbx_description
1 polymer ?
#
loop_
_entity_poly.entity_id
_entity_poly.type
_entity_poly.pdbx_seq_one_letter_code
_entity_poly.pdbx_strand_id
1 'polypeptide(L)' 'MSVAMARTAEQFEALLAAQRWPRWLNLKQAAEYSGCAVDTFKRHLIKTGRVQAKVTDFGKRYDRDEIDQAIKNYY' A
#
# COMPACT_ATOMS: atom_id res chain seq x y z
N MET A 1 6.58 32.86 -9.77
CA MET A 1 6.73 31.68 -8.89
C MET A 1 7.67 30.70 -9.58
N SER A 2 8.88 30.50 -9.05
CA SER A 2 9.96 29.75 -9.71
C SER A 2 9.74 28.23 -9.69
N VAL A 3 10.06 27.56 -10.81
CA VAL A 3 10.03 26.10 -11.01
C VAL A 3 10.78 25.31 -9.93
N ALA A 4 11.79 25.92 -9.30
CA ALA A 4 12.54 25.32 -8.20
C ALA A 4 11.67 25.02 -6.96
N MET A 5 10.73 25.90 -6.60
CA MET A 5 9.80 25.68 -5.47
C MET A 5 8.77 24.60 -5.79
N ALA A 6 8.33 24.51 -7.05
CA ALA A 6 7.39 23.46 -7.48
C ALA A 6 8.02 22.07 -7.30
N ARG A 7 9.27 21.88 -7.76
CA ARG A 7 10.02 20.63 -7.55
C ARG A 7 10.20 20.26 -6.08
N THR A 8 10.44 21.25 -5.21
CA THR A 8 10.62 20.97 -3.77
C THR A 8 9.31 20.54 -3.11
N ALA A 9 8.20 21.16 -3.49
CA ALA A 9 6.88 20.79 -2.99
C ALA A 9 6.49 19.36 -3.44
N GLU A 10 6.70 19.03 -4.72
CA GLU A 10 6.44 17.68 -5.24
C GLU A 10 7.28 16.60 -4.54
N GLN A 11 8.55 16.88 -4.26
CA GLN A 11 9.42 15.97 -3.52
C GLN A 11 8.99 15.79 -2.05
N PHE A 12 8.50 16.85 -1.41
CA PHE A 12 8.01 16.80 -0.04
C PHE A 12 6.73 15.96 0.08
N GLU A 13 5.79 16.15 -0.85
CA GLU A 13 4.56 15.35 -0.91
C GLU A 13 4.86 13.86 -1.17
N ALA A 14 5.82 13.55 -2.05
CA ALA A 14 6.24 12.17 -2.29
C ALA A 14 6.85 11.52 -1.04
N LEU A 15 7.63 12.28 -0.25
CA LEU A 15 8.18 11.82 1.02
C LEU A 15 7.09 11.58 2.07
N LEU A 16 6.13 12.49 2.20
CA LEU A 16 4.99 12.33 3.11
C LEU A 16 4.14 11.11 2.75
N ALA A 17 3.87 10.91 1.45
CA ALA A 17 3.15 9.74 0.96
C ALA A 17 3.91 8.43 1.25
N ALA A 18 5.24 8.43 1.07
CA ALA A 18 6.09 7.28 1.38
C ALA A 18 6.18 6.99 2.88
N GLN A 19 6.19 8.03 3.72
CA GLN A 19 6.22 7.90 5.17
C GLN A 19 4.90 7.35 5.72
N ARG A 20 3.77 7.76 5.13
CA ARG A 20 2.44 7.27 5.50
C ARG A 20 2.21 5.82 5.02
N TRP A 21 2.67 5.48 3.82
CA TRP A 21 2.46 4.18 3.21
C TRP A 21 3.80 3.52 2.83
N PRO A 22 4.48 2.87 3.81
CA PRO A 22 5.71 2.15 3.54
C PRO A 22 5.45 0.99 2.56
N ARG A 23 6.51 0.54 1.88
CA ARG A 23 6.41 -0.58 0.91
C ARG A 23 5.83 -1.85 1.54
N TRP A 24 6.25 -2.17 2.76
CA TRP A 24 5.82 -3.37 3.48
C TRP A 24 4.80 -3.00 4.56
N LEU A 25 3.53 -3.27 4.28
CA LEU A 25 2.41 -2.92 5.12
C LEU A 25 2.02 -4.09 6.02
N ASN A 26 1.64 -3.78 7.26
CA ASN A 26 0.96 -4.74 8.11
C ASN A 26 -0.49 -4.94 7.63
N LEU A 27 -1.14 -6.04 8.03
CA LEU A 27 -2.52 -6.37 7.62
C LEU A 27 -3.51 -5.20 7.79
N LYS A 28 -3.47 -4.50 8.93
CA LYS A 28 -4.35 -3.35 9.21
C LYS A 28 -4.12 -2.20 8.23
N GLN A 29 -2.84 -1.87 7.99
CA GLN A 29 -2.45 -0.81 7.06
C GLN A 29 -2.77 -1.18 5.61
N ALA A 30 -2.58 -2.44 5.23
CA ALA A 30 -2.92 -2.95 3.92
C ALA A 30 -4.43 -2.86 3.64
N ALA A 31 -5.26 -3.22 4.62
CA ALA A 31 -6.70 -3.07 4.53
C ALA A 31 -7.12 -1.59 4.41
N GLU A 32 -6.56 -0.72 5.26
CA GLU A 32 -6.82 0.72 5.22
C GLU A 32 -6.38 1.37 3.89
N TYR A 33 -5.20 1.00 3.38
CA TYR A 33 -4.70 1.44 2.08
C TYR A 33 -5.62 1.03 0.93
N SER A 34 -6.14 -0.20 0.98
CA SER A 34 -7.11 -0.70 -0.01
C SER A 34 -8.52 -0.13 0.12
N GLY A 35 -8.80 0.67 1.16
CA GLY A 35 -10.14 1.18 1.45
C GLY A 35 -11.16 0.12 1.86
N CYS A 36 -10.70 -1.09 2.21
CA CYS A 36 -11.56 -2.23 2.54
C CYS A 36 -11.46 -2.60 4.03
N ALA A 37 -12.51 -3.25 4.54
CA ALA A 37 -12.43 -3.87 5.86
C ALA A 37 -11.40 -5.02 5.86
N VAL A 38 -10.77 -5.26 7.02
CA VAL A 38 -9.72 -6.29 7.18
C VAL A 38 -10.20 -7.69 6.76
N ASP A 39 -11.46 -8.03 7.05
CA ASP A 39 -12.03 -9.33 6.69
C ASP A 39 -12.25 -9.44 5.16
N THR A 40 -12.76 -8.37 4.54
CA THR A 40 -12.89 -8.26 3.09
C THR A 40 -11.52 -8.38 2.41
N PHE A 41 -10.50 -7.70 2.92
CA PHE A 41 -9.13 -7.80 2.42
C PHE A 41 -8.62 -9.25 2.46
N LYS A 42 -8.82 -9.96 3.57
CA LYS A 42 -8.43 -11.37 3.68
C LYS A 42 -9.17 -12.26 2.68
N ARG A 43 -10.49 -12.09 2.53
CA ARG A 43 -11.31 -12.95 1.66
C ARG A 43 -11.10 -12.67 0.18
N HIS A 44 -10.98 -11.40 -0.21
CA HIS A 44 -10.97 -11.01 -1.61
C HIS A 44 -9.57 -10.83 -2.19
N LEU A 45 -8.57 -10.45 -1.40
CA LEU A 45 -7.21 -10.20 -1.89
C LEU A 45 -6.27 -11.34 -1.53
N ILE A 46 -6.26 -11.79 -0.27
CA ILE A 46 -5.36 -12.87 0.17
C ILE A 46 -5.87 -14.25 -0.30
N LYS A 47 -7.13 -14.59 -0.01
CA LYS A 47 -7.67 -15.93 -0.32
C LYS A 47 -7.80 -16.19 -1.81
N THR A 48 -7.92 -15.15 -2.63
CA THR A 48 -7.92 -15.28 -4.09
C THR A 48 -6.52 -15.33 -4.69
N GLY A 49 -5.47 -15.20 -3.87
CA GLY A 49 -4.07 -15.24 -4.31
C GLY A 49 -3.57 -13.98 -5.01
N ARG A 50 -4.35 -12.88 -4.97
CA ARG A 50 -3.99 -11.60 -5.61
C ARG A 50 -2.91 -10.84 -4.85
N VAL A 51 -2.85 -11.02 -3.53
CA VAL A 51 -1.81 -10.42 -2.68
C VAL A 51 -1.18 -11.51 -1.83
N GLN A 52 0.15 -11.65 -1.94
CA GLN A 52 0.91 -12.62 -1.17
C GLN A 52 1.31 -12.06 0.19
N ALA A 53 1.07 -12.86 1.23
CA ALA A 53 1.53 -12.56 2.57
C ALA A 53 2.99 -13.01 2.70
N LYS A 54 3.92 -12.07 2.85
CA LYS A 54 5.31 -12.40 3.14
C LYS A 54 5.47 -12.58 4.64
N VAL A 55 5.85 -13.79 5.06
CA VAL A 55 6.10 -14.09 6.47
C VAL A 55 7.49 -13.58 6.83
N THR A 56 7.56 -12.71 7.83
CA THR A 56 8.80 -12.20 8.41
C THR A 56 8.82 -12.55 9.90
N ASP A 57 9.97 -12.43 10.56
CA ASP A 57 10.10 -12.64 12.01
C ASP A 57 9.11 -11.81 12.85
N PHE A 58 8.66 -10.67 12.34
CA PHE A 58 7.70 -9.77 12.99
C PHE A 58 6.24 -10.00 12.58
N GLY A 59 5.96 -11.04 11.80
CA GLY A 59 4.62 -11.39 11.31
C GLY A 59 4.44 -11.23 9.80
N LYS A 60 3.18 -11.23 9.36
CA LYS A 60 2.81 -11.15 7.94
C LYS A 60 2.86 -9.71 7.44
N ARG A 61 3.66 -9.47 6.40
CA ARG A 61 3.78 -8.19 5.67
C ARG A 61 3.20 -8.35 4.26
N TYR A 62 2.63 -7.28 3.74
CA TYR A 62 2.03 -7.22 2.42
C TYR A 62 2.73 -6.13 1.60
N ASP A 63 3.07 -6.42 0.36
CA ASP A 63 3.70 -5.43 -0.52
C ASP A 63 2.64 -4.46 -1.07
N ARG A 64 2.92 -3.16 -0.97
CA ARG A 64 2.03 -2.09 -1.43
C ARG A 64 1.79 -2.16 -2.94
N ASP A 65 2.81 -2.51 -3.72
CA ASP A 65 2.73 -2.58 -5.18
C ASP A 65 1.83 -3.72 -5.64
N GLU A 66 1.92 -4.89 -4.97
CA GLU A 66 0.98 -5.99 -5.18
C GLU A 66 -0.47 -5.58 -4.88
N ILE A 67 -0.69 -4.82 -3.80
CA ILE A 67 -2.03 -4.33 -3.46
C ILE A 67 -2.55 -3.36 -4.54
N ASP A 68 -1.71 -2.44 -5.00
CA ASP A 68 -2.06 -1.48 -6.06
C ASP A 68 -2.38 -2.21 -7.39
N GLN A 69 -1.58 -3.20 -7.76
CA GLN A 69 -1.84 -4.06 -8.92
C GLN A 69 -3.14 -4.85 -8.75
N ALA A 70 -3.39 -5.40 -7.56
CA ALA A 70 -4.60 -6.14 -7.28
C ALA A 70 -5.87 -5.27 -7.34
N ILE A 71 -5.78 -4.00 -6.93
CA ILE A 71 -6.87 -3.02 -7.04
C ILE A 71 -7.08 -2.63 -8.50
N LYS A 72 -6.01 -2.33 -9.25
CA LYS A 72 -6.08 -1.97 -10.68
C LYS A 72 -6.66 -3.08 -11.55
N ASN A 73 -6.35 -4.35 -11.26
CA ASN A 73 -6.90 -5.49 -11.99
C ASN A 73 -8.33 -5.87 -11.54
N TYR A 74 -8.92 -5.18 -10.56
CA TYR A 74 -10.27 -5.45 -10.07
C TYR A 74 -11.33 -4.60 -10.79
N TYR A 75 -10.94 -3.48 -11.39
CA TYR A 75 -11.75 -2.59 -12.22
C TYR A 75 -11.34 -2.71 -13.69
#